data_AF-A0A7S1UAQ8-F1
#
_entry.id   AF-A0A7S1UAQ8-F1
#
_cell.length_a   1.000
_cell.length_b   1.000
_cell.length_c   1.000
_cell.angle_alpha   90.00
_cell.angle_beta   90.00
_cell.angle_gamma   90.00
#
_symmetry.space_group_name_H-M   'P 1'
#
loop_
_entity.id
_entity.type
_entity.pdbx_description
1 polymer ?
#
loop_
_entity_poly.entity_id
_entity_poly.type
_entity_poly.pdbx_seq_one_letter_code
_entity_poly.pdbx_strand_id
1 'polypeptide(L)'
;MLQRLGRHAPQRTALLCCDGDDTTAAARPLDYGWLQRAAARLTARLETVVEKGDAVGLCFGATTAGAVVGMLAAEAAGCPFLPMDGATQPLQRLCAACHKARVGIVLCDATAEDKALGLGREGACREVINVSDVLAAVDADGANPNPNPNPNPNPNPNPNPNPN
;
A
#
# COMPACT_ATOMS: atom_id res chain seq x y z
N MET A 1 9.54 -3.42 -11.60
CA MET A 1 10.85 -3.17 -10.95
C MET A 1 10.83 -3.47 -9.45
N LEU A 2 9.84 -2.95 -8.71
CA LEU A 2 9.70 -3.16 -7.27
C LEU A 2 9.69 -4.65 -6.86
N GLN A 3 8.87 -5.48 -7.52
CA GLN A 3 8.80 -6.92 -7.25
C GLN A 3 10.15 -7.65 -7.39
N ARG A 4 11.00 -7.20 -8.31
CA ARG A 4 12.34 -7.77 -8.51
C ARG A 4 13.28 -7.36 -7.38
N LEU A 5 13.26 -6.09 -6.97
CA LEU A 5 14.11 -5.57 -5.90
C LEU A 5 13.70 -6.07 -4.52
N GLY A 6 12.39 -6.14 -4.23
CA GLY A 6 11.94 -6.70 -2.95
C GLY A 6 12.16 -8.20 -2.83
N ARG A 7 12.32 -8.94 -3.92
CA ARG A 7 12.75 -10.35 -3.89
C ARG A 7 14.26 -10.54 -3.72
N HIS A 8 15.07 -9.74 -4.40
CA HIS A 8 16.53 -9.95 -4.48
C HIS A 8 17.38 -9.07 -3.56
N ALA A 9 16.81 -7.98 -3.04
CA ALA A 9 17.46 -7.07 -2.09
C ALA A 9 16.43 -6.44 -1.12
N PRO A 10 15.64 -7.25 -0.38
CA PRO A 10 14.55 -6.75 0.46
C PRO A 10 15.02 -5.75 1.52
N GLN A 11 16.21 -5.96 2.09
CA GLN A 11 16.77 -5.14 3.17
C GLN A 11 17.38 -3.81 2.70
N ARG A 12 17.41 -3.55 1.38
CA ARG A 12 17.99 -2.32 0.85
C ARG A 12 16.98 -1.18 1.00
N THR A 13 17.43 -0.05 1.53
CA THR A 13 16.62 1.16 1.65
C THR A 13 16.06 1.58 0.30
N ALA A 14 14.74 1.74 0.23
CA ALA A 14 13.99 2.15 -0.94
C ALA A 14 13.53 3.61 -0.82
N LEU A 15 13.10 4.03 0.38
CA LEU A 15 12.52 5.33 0.64
C LEU A 15 13.00 5.85 2.00
N LEU A 16 13.28 7.15 2.09
CA LEU A 16 13.47 7.85 3.36
C LEU A 16 12.19 8.64 3.62
N CYS A 17 11.52 8.35 4.73
CA CYS A 17 10.27 8.99 5.11
C CYS A 17 10.45 9.83 6.36
N CYS A 18 10.02 11.08 6.31
CA CYS A 18 9.78 11.86 7.51
C CYS A 18 8.34 11.57 7.95
N ASP A 19 8.16 11.06 9.16
CA ASP A 19 6.82 10.84 9.71
C ASP A 19 6.35 12.15 10.37
N GLY A 20 5.19 12.66 9.93
CA GLY A 20 4.52 13.82 10.52
C GLY A 20 5.06 15.20 10.11
N ASP A 21 4.48 16.24 10.72
CA ASP A 21 4.81 17.65 10.48
C ASP A 21 6.09 18.09 11.22
N ASP A 22 6.63 17.20 12.06
CA ASP A 22 7.85 17.45 12.83
C ASP A 22 9.08 17.35 11.92
N THR A 23 9.39 18.48 11.29
CA THR A 23 10.58 18.66 10.45
C THR A 23 11.92 18.42 11.19
N THR A 24 11.91 18.19 12.51
CA THR A 24 13.11 17.86 13.29
C THR A 24 13.34 16.36 13.48
N ALA A 25 12.34 15.53 13.18
CA ALA A 25 12.48 14.07 13.25
C ALA A 25 13.40 13.54 12.14
N ALA A 26 14.31 12.62 12.50
CA ALA A 26 15.17 11.97 11.53
C ALA A 26 14.34 11.10 10.57
N ALA A 27 14.59 11.23 9.26
CA ALA A 27 13.90 10.43 8.26
C ALA A 27 14.13 8.92 8.50
N ARG A 28 13.03 8.18 8.68
CA ARG A 28 13.01 6.73 8.82
C ARG A 28 13.31 6.07 7.47
N PRO A 29 14.30 5.17 7.38
CA PRO A 29 14.51 4.36 6.20
C PRO A 29 13.47 3.25 6.10
N LEU A 30 12.79 3.18 4.96
CA LEU A 30 11.91 2.07 4.57
C LEU A 30 12.60 1.24 3.49
N ASP A 31 12.67 -0.06 3.70
CA ASP A 31 13.31 -1.00 2.79
C ASP A 31 12.38 -1.49 1.67
N TYR A 32 12.95 -2.10 0.63
CA TYR A 32 12.18 -2.63 -0.51
C TYR A 32 11.23 -3.77 -0.11
N GLY A 33 11.57 -4.56 0.91
CA GLY A 33 10.75 -5.65 1.40
C GLY A 33 9.48 -5.15 2.08
N TRP A 34 9.59 -4.13 2.92
CA TRP A 34 8.49 -3.43 3.55
C TRP A 34 7.59 -2.78 2.50
N LEU A 35 8.18 -2.05 1.56
CA LEU A 35 7.43 -1.37 0.50
C LEU A 35 6.64 -2.37 -0.37
N GLN A 36 7.25 -3.52 -0.68
CA GLN A 36 6.57 -4.59 -1.40
C GLN A 36 5.42 -5.20 -0.59
N ARG A 37 5.60 -5.47 0.72
CA ARG A 37 4.52 -6.02 1.57
C ARG A 37 3.36 -5.04 1.69
N ALA A 38 3.65 -3.77 1.94
CA ALA A 38 2.63 -2.73 2.04
C ALA A 38 1.85 -2.56 0.72
N ALA A 39 2.55 -2.44 -0.41
CA ALA A 39 1.91 -2.34 -1.71
C ALA A 39 1.08 -3.58 -2.04
N ALA A 40 1.58 -4.80 -1.78
CA ALA A 40 0.84 -6.03 -2.03
C ALA A 40 -0.44 -6.13 -1.19
N ARG A 41 -0.37 -5.76 0.10
CA ARG A 41 -1.54 -5.77 1.00
C ARG A 41 -2.59 -4.75 0.56
N LEU A 42 -2.17 -3.55 0.18
CA LEU A 42 -3.08 -2.54 -0.33
C LEU A 42 -3.67 -2.93 -1.71
N THR A 43 -2.88 -3.54 -2.59
CA THR A 43 -3.35 -4.06 -3.88
C THR A 43 -4.46 -5.09 -3.68
N ALA A 44 -4.23 -6.08 -2.80
CA ALA A 44 -5.23 -7.08 -2.48
C ALA A 44 -6.52 -6.47 -1.92
N ARG A 45 -6.42 -5.38 -1.15
CA ARG A 45 -7.60 -4.63 -0.70
C ARG A 45 -8.30 -3.93 -1.87
N LEU A 46 -7.57 -3.23 -2.73
CA LEU A 46 -8.13 -2.54 -3.90
C LEU A 46 -8.87 -3.50 -4.82
N GLU A 47 -8.31 -4.68 -5.12
CA GLU A 47 -8.93 -5.70 -5.98
C GLU A 47 -10.31 -6.17 -5.49
N THR A 48 -10.62 -6.00 -4.19
CA THR A 48 -11.95 -6.34 -3.65
C THR A 48 -13.01 -5.25 -3.86
N VAL A 49 -12.61 -4.04 -4.23
CA VAL A 49 -13.48 -2.84 -4.23
C VAL A 49 -13.47 -2.07 -5.55
N VAL A 50 -12.42 -2.24 -6.37
CA VAL A 50 -12.30 -1.58 -7.68
C VAL A 50 -13.18 -2.22 -8.73
N GLU A 51 -13.80 -1.37 -9.54
CA GLU A 51 -14.58 -1.73 -10.71
C GLU A 51 -13.83 -1.37 -11.99
N LYS A 52 -14.26 -1.96 -13.12
CA LYS A 52 -13.64 -1.71 -14.41
C LYS A 52 -13.73 -0.22 -14.80
N GLY A 53 -12.56 0.41 -14.88
CA GLY A 53 -12.43 1.79 -15.32
C GLY A 53 -12.40 2.81 -14.18
N ASP A 54 -12.44 2.37 -12.93
CA ASP A 54 -12.18 3.24 -11.80
C ASP A 54 -10.76 3.81 -11.85
N ALA A 55 -10.64 5.05 -11.41
CA ALA A 55 -9.38 5.61 -10.93
C ALA A 55 -9.30 5.53 -9.39
N VAL A 56 -8.07 5.51 -8.88
CA VAL A 56 -7.77 5.59 -7.45
C VAL A 56 -7.32 7.01 -7.12
N GLY A 57 -8.09 7.74 -6.30
CA GLY A 57 -7.71 9.04 -5.80
C GLY A 57 -6.68 8.92 -4.67
N LEU A 58 -5.60 9.69 -4.73
CA LEU A 58 -4.53 9.70 -3.73
C LEU A 58 -4.61 11.02 -2.96
N CYS A 59 -5.26 11.00 -1.80
CA CYS A 59 -5.55 12.16 -0.96
C CYS A 59 -4.73 12.07 0.33
N PHE A 60 -3.45 12.46 0.26
CA PHE A 60 -2.53 12.38 1.40
C PHE A 60 -2.13 13.77 1.87
N GLY A 61 -1.83 13.92 3.16
CA GLY A 61 -1.18 15.10 3.70
C GLY A 61 0.34 14.98 3.64
N ALA A 62 1.01 15.16 4.78
CA ALA A 62 2.48 15.16 4.87
C ALA A 62 3.14 13.77 4.67
N THR A 63 2.36 12.70 4.62
CA THR A 63 2.90 11.33 4.66
C THR A 63 3.37 10.82 3.29
N THR A 64 4.68 10.81 3.05
CA THR A 64 5.27 10.31 1.78
C THR A 64 5.12 8.79 1.58
N ALA A 65 5.16 8.00 2.67
CA ALA A 65 5.07 6.54 2.58
C ALA A 65 3.73 6.07 2.00
N GLY A 66 2.62 6.61 2.53
CA GLY A 66 1.26 6.27 2.09
C GLY A 66 1.02 6.60 0.63
N ALA A 67 1.49 7.77 0.17
CA ALA A 67 1.39 8.18 -1.23
C ALA A 67 2.13 7.21 -2.17
N VAL A 68 3.37 6.84 -1.84
CA VAL A 68 4.16 5.90 -2.66
C VAL A 68 3.52 4.51 -2.68
N VAL A 69 3.09 3.99 -1.52
CA VAL A 69 2.39 2.71 -1.43
C VAL A 69 1.08 2.74 -2.22
N GLY A 70 0.31 3.83 -2.16
CA GLY A 70 -0.92 4.02 -2.91
C GLY A 70 -0.71 4.02 -4.43
N MET A 71 0.33 4.72 -4.93
CA MET A 71 0.69 4.69 -6.35
C MET A 71 1.04 3.27 -6.82
N LEU A 72 1.90 2.58 -6.06
CA LEU A 72 2.32 1.22 -6.39
C LEU A 72 1.16 0.23 -6.37
N ALA A 73 0.24 0.37 -5.42
CA ALA A 73 -0.93 -0.49 -5.33
C ALA A 73 -1.93 -0.23 -6.44
N ALA A 74 -2.16 1.03 -6.82
CA ALA A 74 -3.02 1.37 -7.95
C ALA A 74 -2.45 0.83 -9.27
N GLU A 75 -1.14 0.99 -9.49
CA GLU A 75 -0.45 0.44 -10.66
C GLU A 75 -0.57 -1.10 -10.69
N ALA A 76 -0.37 -1.77 -9.56
CA ALA A 76 -0.49 -3.22 -9.46
C ALA A 76 -1.93 -3.72 -9.67
N ALA A 77 -2.93 -2.98 -9.21
CA ALA A 77 -4.35 -3.26 -9.44
C ALA A 77 -4.82 -2.93 -10.88
N GLY A 78 -3.94 -2.35 -11.71
CA GLY A 78 -4.28 -1.95 -13.08
C GLY A 78 -5.20 -0.71 -13.14
N CYS A 79 -5.24 0.09 -12.07
CA CYS A 79 -6.05 1.30 -11.99
C CYS A 79 -5.19 2.54 -12.23
N PRO A 80 -5.64 3.51 -13.07
CA PRO A 80 -5.05 4.84 -13.06
C PRO A 80 -5.20 5.48 -11.68
N PHE A 81 -4.28 6.36 -11.31
CA PHE A 81 -4.38 7.12 -10.06
C PHE A 81 -4.41 8.63 -10.30
N LEU A 82 -5.10 9.35 -9.42
CA LEU A 82 -5.21 10.80 -9.43
C LEU A 82 -4.60 11.37 -8.14
N PRO A 83 -3.46 12.08 -8.19
CA PRO A 83 -2.97 12.80 -7.03
C PRO A 83 -3.93 13.96 -6.70
N MET A 84 -4.33 14.05 -5.44
CA MET A 84 -5.26 15.05 -4.94
C MET A 84 -4.66 15.74 -3.72
N ASP A 85 -4.65 17.07 -3.76
CA ASP A 85 -4.23 17.88 -2.62
C ASP A 85 -5.43 18.13 -1.71
N GLY A 86 -5.62 17.22 -0.76
CA GLY A 86 -6.66 17.31 0.26
C GLY A 86 -6.45 18.43 1.27
N ALA A 87 -5.23 18.94 1.42
CA ALA A 87 -4.91 19.97 2.39
C ALA A 87 -5.34 21.37 1.90
N THR A 88 -5.07 21.68 0.62
CA THR A 88 -5.27 23.04 0.11
C THR A 88 -6.49 23.21 -0.79
N GLN A 89 -6.98 22.14 -1.43
CA GLN A 89 -8.08 22.28 -2.39
C GLN A 89 -9.47 22.26 -1.71
N PRO A 90 -10.40 23.12 -2.17
CA PRO A 90 -11.79 23.06 -1.75
C PRO A 90 -12.45 21.73 -2.15
N LEU A 91 -13.36 21.23 -1.31
CA LEU A 91 -14.04 19.95 -1.54
C LEU A 91 -14.73 19.90 -2.91
N GLN A 92 -15.42 20.97 -3.30
CA GLN A 92 -16.09 21.05 -4.61
C GLN A 92 -15.13 20.84 -5.80
N ARG A 93 -13.89 21.34 -5.71
CA ARG A 93 -12.89 21.15 -6.77
C ARG A 93 -12.41 19.72 -6.84
N LEU A 94 -12.20 19.11 -5.67
CA LEU A 94 -11.82 17.70 -5.56
C LEU A 94 -12.93 16.78 -6.08
N CYS A 95 -14.20 17.04 -5.74
CA CYS A 95 -15.34 16.30 -6.29
C CYS A 95 -15.40 16.40 -7.82
N ALA A 96 -15.22 17.60 -8.37
CA ALA A 96 -15.20 17.79 -9.82
C ALA A 96 -14.04 17.04 -10.50
N ALA A 97 -12.87 16.99 -9.86
CA ALA A 97 -11.74 16.21 -10.35
C ALA A 97 -12.01 14.71 -10.28
N CYS A 98 -12.58 14.23 -9.17
CA CYS A 98 -12.98 12.84 -8.97
C CYS A 98 -13.97 12.38 -10.06
N HIS A 99 -15.01 13.17 -10.33
CA HIS A 99 -15.99 12.84 -11.38
C HIS A 99 -15.36 12.76 -12.77
N LYS A 100 -14.48 13.70 -13.12
CA LYS A 100 -13.80 13.70 -14.43
C LYS A 100 -12.87 12.51 -14.61
N ALA A 101 -12.17 12.12 -13.54
CA ALA A 101 -11.25 10.99 -13.56
C ALA A 101 -11.95 9.63 -13.31
N ARG A 102 -13.25 9.64 -12.96
CA ARG A 102 -14.01 8.48 -12.49
C ARG A 102 -13.34 7.79 -11.30
N VAL A 103 -13.03 8.59 -10.28
CA VAL A 103 -12.47 8.07 -9.02
C VAL A 103 -13.53 7.21 -8.33
N GLY A 104 -13.28 5.91 -8.24
CA GLY A 104 -14.14 4.99 -7.51
C GLY A 104 -13.75 4.88 -6.04
N ILE A 105 -12.44 4.96 -5.77
CA ILE A 105 -11.84 4.75 -4.45
C ILE A 105 -10.91 5.90 -4.14
N VAL A 106 -10.95 6.42 -2.91
CA VAL A 106 -9.97 7.38 -2.39
C VAL A 106 -9.11 6.73 -1.31
N LEU A 107 -7.80 6.79 -1.51
CA LEU A 107 -6.80 6.46 -0.50
C LEU A 107 -6.42 7.74 0.26
N CYS A 108 -6.35 7.67 1.59
CA CYS A 108 -5.90 8.78 2.41
C CYS A 108 -4.99 8.38 3.56
N ASP A 109 -4.37 9.36 4.20
CA ASP A 109 -3.81 9.19 5.54
C ASP A 109 -4.75 9.82 6.59
N ALA A 110 -4.39 9.69 7.86
CA ALA A 110 -5.15 10.26 8.98
C ALA A 110 -5.32 11.79 8.88
N THR A 111 -4.40 12.51 8.24
CA THR A 111 -4.48 13.98 8.15
C THR A 111 -5.49 14.45 7.10
N ALA A 112 -5.70 13.64 6.05
CA ALA A 112 -6.60 13.95 4.95
C ALA A 112 -7.94 13.19 5.03
N GLU A 113 -8.15 12.39 6.08
CA GLU A 113 -9.32 11.51 6.23
C GLU A 113 -10.65 12.27 6.23
N ASP A 114 -10.77 13.36 6.99
CA ASP A 114 -11.99 14.18 7.00
C ASP A 114 -12.36 14.70 5.60
N LYS A 115 -11.36 15.10 4.81
CA LYS A 115 -11.57 15.53 3.43
C LYS A 115 -12.00 14.38 2.54
N ALA A 116 -11.34 13.23 2.66
CA ALA A 116 -11.65 12.04 1.88
C ALA A 116 -13.07 11.51 2.18
N LEU A 117 -13.48 11.48 3.45
CA LEU A 117 -14.85 11.16 3.86
C LEU A 117 -15.86 12.18 3.32
N GLY A 118 -15.48 13.46 3.23
CA GLY A 118 -16.26 14.48 2.55
C GLY A 118 -16.52 14.14 1.08
N LEU A 119 -15.52 13.62 0.35
CA LEU A 119 -15.69 13.19 -1.04
C LEU A 119 -16.69 12.03 -1.16
N GLY A 120 -16.65 11.08 -0.23
CA GLY A 120 -17.63 9.99 -0.18
C GLY A 120 -19.06 10.48 0.09
N ARG A 121 -19.23 11.42 1.02
CA ARG A 121 -20.54 12.01 1.35
C ARG A 121 -21.15 12.80 0.18
N GLU A 122 -20.32 13.46 -0.61
CA GLU A 122 -20.72 14.18 -1.84
C GLU A 122 -20.94 13.23 -3.03
N GLY A 123 -20.77 11.91 -2.86
CA GLY A 123 -20.94 10.91 -3.92
C GLY A 123 -19.82 10.92 -4.96
N ALA A 124 -18.69 11.57 -4.68
CA ALA A 124 -17.57 11.68 -5.61
C ALA A 124 -16.72 10.40 -5.68
N CYS A 125 -16.83 9.51 -4.69
CA CYS A 125 -16.23 8.17 -4.66
C CYS A 125 -17.11 7.22 -3.85
N ARG A 126 -16.94 5.90 -4.06
CA ARG A 126 -17.74 4.85 -3.41
C ARG A 126 -17.11 4.37 -2.10
N GLU A 127 -15.78 4.37 -2.03
CA GLU A 127 -15.04 3.91 -0.85
C GLU A 127 -13.86 4.83 -0.54
N VAL A 128 -13.60 4.99 0.77
CA VAL A 128 -12.44 5.69 1.31
C VAL A 128 -11.65 4.70 2.15
N ILE A 129 -10.34 4.61 1.92
CA ILE A 129 -9.44 3.70 2.62
C ILE A 129 -8.33 4.51 3.27
N ASN A 130 -8.27 4.45 4.60
CA ASN A 130 -7.15 4.99 5.35
C ASN A 130 -5.94 4.03 5.23
N VAL A 131 -4.89 4.50 4.55
CA VAL A 131 -3.69 3.71 4.30
C VAL A 131 -2.83 3.60 5.55
N SER A 132 -2.93 4.53 6.51
CA SER A 132 -2.17 4.47 7.76
C SER A 132 -2.41 3.17 8.53
N ASP A 133 -3.65 2.65 8.51
CA ASP A 133 -3.98 1.35 9.14
C ASP A 133 -3.28 0.18 8.44
N VAL A 134 -3.19 0.23 7.10
CA VAL A 134 -2.49 -0.79 6.31
C VAL A 134 -0.99 -0.75 6.60
N LEU A 135 -0.39 0.43 6.71
CA LEU A 135 1.03 0.58 7.01
C LEU A 135 1.35 0.12 8.44
N ALA A 136 0.52 0.50 9.42
CA ALA A 136 0.67 0.08 10.80
C ALA A 136 0.59 -1.45 10.94
N ALA A 137 -0.32 -2.10 10.20
CA ALA A 137 -0.41 -3.56 10.19
C ALA A 137 0.84 -4.24 9.59
N VAL A 138 1.44 -3.63 8.55
CA VAL A 138 2.69 -4.15 7.95
C VAL A 138 3.89 -3.96 8.87
N ASP A 139 3.94 -2.85 9.61
CA ASP A 139 4.94 -2.63 10.66
C ASP A 139 4.80 -3.67 11.79
N ALA A 140 3.57 -4.00 12.20
CA ALA A 140 3.31 -5.05 13.18
C ALA A 140 3.73 -6.45 12.65
N ASP A 141 3.45 -6.76 11.38
CA ASP A 141 3.86 -8.03 10.76
C ASP A 141 5.39 -8.14 10.61
N GLY A 142 6.08 -7.01 10.38
CA GLY A 142 7.54 -6.94 10.31
C GLY A 142 8.25 -7.29 11.62
N ALA A 143 7.56 -7.18 12.75
CA ALA A 143 8.05 -7.62 14.06
C ALA A 143 8.00 -9.15 14.25
N ASN A 144 7.37 -9.89 13.32
CA ASN A 144 7.34 -11.35 13.33
C ASN A 144 8.12 -11.90 12.11
N PRO A 145 9.43 -12.19 12.25
CA PRO A 145 10.33 -12.38 11.11
C PRO A 145 10.18 -13.74 10.40
N ASN A 146 9.10 -14.52 10.61
CA ASN A 146 9.10 -15.91 10.18
C ASN A 146 7.75 -16.49 9.74
N PRO A 147 7.44 -16.46 8.43
CA PRO A 147 6.69 -17.52 7.79
C PRO A 147 7.70 -18.34 6.98
N ASN A 148 8.49 -19.17 7.65
CA ASN A 148 9.19 -20.27 6.98
C ASN A 148 8.41 -21.57 7.23
N PRO A 149 7.34 -21.86 6.46
CA PRO A 149 6.84 -23.21 6.40
C PRO A 149 7.84 -24.00 5.55
N ASN A 150 8.83 -24.60 6.19
CA ASN A 150 9.63 -25.64 5.57
C ASN A 150 9.11 -27.01 6.04
N PRO A 151 8.00 -27.54 5.49
CA PRO A 151 7.68 -28.94 5.68
C PRO A 151 8.57 -29.73 4.74
N ASN A 152 9.78 -30.07 5.18
CA ASN A 152 10.55 -31.11 4.52
C ASN A 152 10.46 -32.40 5.36
N PRO A 153 9.38 -33.19 5.26
CA PRO A 153 9.40 -34.55 5.75
C PRO A 153 10.30 -35.32 4.79
N ASN A 154 11.54 -35.60 5.18
CA ASN A 154 12.44 -36.48 4.44
C ASN A 154 12.00 -37.93 4.73
N PRO A 155 11.33 -38.67 3.83
CA PRO A 155 11.16 -40.10 4.00
C PRO A 155 12.41 -40.73 3.40
N ASN A 156 13.25 -41.33 4.24
CA ASN A 156 14.36 -42.13 3.77
C ASN A 156 13.90 -43.61 3.75
N PRO A 157 13.51 -44.21 2.61
CA PRO A 157 13.41 -45.65 2.52
C PRO A 157 14.77 -46.15 2.05
N ASN A 158 15.54 -46.73 2.97
CA ASN A 158 16.74 -47.48 2.62
C ASN A 158 16.33 -48.94 2.34
N PRO A 159 16.32 -49.45 1.10
CA PRO A 159 16.16 -50.87 0.85
C PRO A 159 17.57 -51.45 0.79
N ASN A 160 18.01 -52.09 1.87
CA ASN A 160 19.25 -52.86 1.87
C ASN A 160 19.00 -54.20 1.16
N PRO A 161 19.62 -54.51 0.00
CA PRO A 161 19.60 -55.87 -0.53
C PRO A 161 20.77 -56.63 0.13
N ASN A 162 20.44 -57.62 0.95
CA ASN A 162 21.45 -58.51 1.54
C ASN A 162 22.06 -59.40 0.43
N PRO A 163 23.39 -59.53 0.31
CA PRO A 163 24.00 -60.54 -0.55
C PRO A 163 24.28 -61.85 0.23
N ASN A 164 23.86 -62.96 -0.38
CA ASN A 164 24.11 -64.39 -0.08
C ASN A 164 23.45 -65.00 1.17
#